data_AF-A0A9P5YL77-F1
#
_entry.id   AF-A0A9P5YL77-F1
#
_cell.length_a   1.000
_cell.length_b   1.000
_cell.length_c   1.000
_cell.angle_alpha   90.00
_cell.angle_beta   90.00
_cell.angle_gamma   90.00
#
_symmetry.space_group_name_H-M   'P 1'
#
loop_
_entity.id
_entity.type
_entity.pdbx_description
1 polymer ?
#
loop_
_entity_poly.entity_id
_entity_poly.type
_entity_poly.pdbx_seq_one_letter_code
_entity_poly.pdbx_strand_id
1 'polypeptide(L)'
;IWHAKLPWYIRIACPESNQSGLTVQDVFNGLYEELGRPIGYDEYYTAALTAVDREMLNMAFQRRCRGDKALVRGGVCRVDFMGEGCCFAGIARSRDGTWELKT
;
A
#
# COMPACT_ATOMS: atom_id res chain seq x y z
N ILE A 1 8.24 6.18 -3.11
CA ILE A 1 8.03 6.30 -1.66
C ILE A 1 8.13 4.90 -1.06
N TRP A 2 8.83 4.70 0.05
CA TRP A 2 8.95 3.39 0.71
C TRP A 2 8.32 3.40 2.10
N HIS A 3 8.03 2.21 2.64
CA HIS A 3 7.57 1.99 4.00
C HIS A 3 8.10 0.64 4.48
N ALA A 4 8.55 0.53 5.74
CA ALA A 4 9.20 -0.68 6.26
C ALA A 4 8.33 -1.95 6.18
N LYS A 5 6.99 -1.81 6.27
CA LYS A 5 6.03 -2.93 6.15
C LYS A 5 5.66 -3.30 4.71
N LEU A 6 6.07 -2.53 3.72
CA LEU A 6 5.72 -2.79 2.33
C LEU A 6 6.94 -3.35 1.57
N PRO A 7 6.82 -4.53 0.93
CA PRO A 7 7.88 -5.06 0.09
C PRO A 7 8.03 -4.30 -1.24
N TRP A 8 7.15 -3.33 -1.53
CA TRP A 8 7.17 -2.52 -2.76
C TRP A 8 7.45 -1.06 -2.47
N TYR A 9 8.08 -0.41 -3.45
CA TYR A 9 8.06 1.04 -3.55
C TYR A 9 6.73 1.50 -4.13
N ILE A 10 6.12 2.50 -3.48
CA ILE A 10 4.97 3.23 -4.03
C ILE A 10 5.48 4.23 -5.05
N ARG A 11 4.98 4.12 -6.29
CA ARG A 11 5.32 5.00 -7.41
C ARG A 11 4.15 5.91 -7.72
N ILE A 12 4.42 7.22 -7.78
CA ILE A 12 3.43 8.24 -8.11
C ILE A 12 3.96 8.95 -9.36
N ALA A 13 3.21 8.85 -10.44
CA ALA A 13 3.56 9.46 -11.73
C ALA A 13 2.82 10.79 -11.90
N CYS A 14 3.46 11.75 -12.57
CA CYS A 14 2.77 12.96 -12.99
C CYS A 14 1.70 12.59 -14.02
N PRO A 15 0.49 13.16 -13.94
CA PRO A 15 -0.49 13.04 -15.01
C PRO A 15 0.09 13.56 -16.33
N GLU A 16 -0.22 12.91 -17.45
CA GLU A 16 0.24 13.35 -18.77
C GLU A 16 -0.17 14.80 -19.08
N SER A 17 -1.31 15.24 -18.53
CA SER A 17 -1.85 16.59 -18.64
C SER A 17 -1.08 17.65 -17.84
N ASN A 18 -0.19 17.27 -16.91
CA ASN A 18 0.57 18.19 -16.08
C ASN A 18 2.01 17.70 -15.86
N GLN A 19 2.91 18.11 -16.76
CA GLN A 19 4.34 17.78 -16.67
C GLN A 19 5.15 18.72 -15.75
N SER A 20 4.51 19.72 -15.13
CA SER A 20 5.20 20.72 -14.32
C SER A 20 5.53 20.25 -12.89
N GLY A 21 5.01 19.10 -12.46
CA GLY A 21 5.31 18.51 -11.16
C GLY A 21 4.12 17.74 -10.59
N LEU A 22 4.30 17.19 -9.38
CA LEU A 22 3.25 16.52 -8.63
C LEU A 22 2.54 17.51 -7.70
N THR A 23 1.22 17.52 -7.75
CA THR A 23 0.39 18.20 -6.76
C THR A 23 0.20 17.34 -5.52
N VAL A 24 -0.25 17.95 -4.43
CA VAL A 24 -0.65 17.21 -3.22
C VAL A 24 -1.77 16.21 -3.53
N GLN A 25 -2.70 16.57 -4.44
CA GLN A 25 -3.78 15.68 -4.88
C GLN A 25 -3.21 14.45 -5.62
N ASP A 26 -2.25 14.64 -6.52
CA ASP A 26 -1.62 13.52 -7.24
C ASP A 26 -0.95 12.56 -6.28
N VAL A 27 -0.33 13.09 -5.21
CA VAL A 27 0.28 12.27 -4.17
C VAL A 27 -0.75 11.43 -3.43
N PHE A 28 -1.86 12.02 -2.97
CA PHE A 28 -2.88 11.25 -2.26
C PHE A 28 -3.59 10.24 -3.15
N ASN A 29 -3.88 10.60 -4.40
CA ASN A 29 -4.49 9.68 -5.37
C ASN A 29 -3.56 8.51 -5.68
N GLY A 30 -2.27 8.80 -5.96
CA GLY A 30 -1.28 7.75 -6.21
C GLY A 30 -1.06 6.83 -5.01
N LEU A 31 -1.05 7.38 -3.78
CA LEU A 31 -1.01 6.57 -2.56
C LEU A 31 -2.26 5.69 -2.44
N TYR A 32 -3.45 6.25 -2.66
CA TYR A 32 -4.71 5.52 -2.58
C TYR A 32 -4.77 4.36 -3.59
N GLU A 33 -4.39 4.62 -4.85
CA GLU A 33 -4.37 3.63 -5.92
C GLU A 33 -3.33 2.52 -5.65
N GLU A 34 -2.10 2.89 -5.32
CA GLU A 34 -1.03 1.92 -5.12
C GLU A 34 -1.24 1.08 -3.85
N LEU A 35 -1.80 1.65 -2.77
CA LEU A 35 -2.12 0.89 -1.56
C LEU A 35 -3.40 0.05 -1.71
N GLY A 36 -4.36 0.54 -2.49
CA GLY A 36 -5.60 -0.17 -2.83
C GLY A 36 -5.40 -1.31 -3.84
N ARG A 37 -4.24 -1.39 -4.48
CA ARG A 37 -3.94 -2.41 -5.49
C ARG A 37 -4.01 -3.83 -4.89
N PRO A 38 -4.81 -4.74 -5.48
CA PRO A 38 -4.80 -6.16 -5.11
C PRO A 38 -3.43 -6.78 -5.36
N ILE A 39 -3.01 -7.67 -4.47
CA ILE A 39 -1.78 -8.45 -4.64
C ILE A 39 -2.07 -9.76 -5.39
N GLY A 40 -1.10 -10.19 -6.18
CA GLY A 40 -1.19 -11.44 -6.95
C GLY A 40 -0.96 -12.69 -6.11
N TYR A 41 -1.23 -13.84 -6.72
CA TYR A 41 -0.99 -15.15 -6.11
C TYR A 41 0.48 -15.34 -5.71
N ASP A 42 1.42 -15.03 -6.60
CA ASP A 42 2.86 -15.19 -6.35
C ASP A 42 3.38 -14.24 -5.27
N GLU A 43 2.77 -13.06 -5.13
CA GLU A 43 3.07 -12.11 -4.06
C GLU A 43 2.56 -12.62 -2.71
N TYR A 44 1.40 -13.29 -2.68
CA TYR A 44 0.82 -13.86 -1.47
C TYR A 44 1.53 -15.15 -1.01
N TYR A 45 1.94 -15.99 -1.96
CA TYR A 45 2.64 -17.26 -1.71
C TYR A 45 4.15 -17.18 -1.94
N THR A 46 4.74 -16.00 -1.76
CA THR A 46 6.19 -15.82 -1.82
C THR A 46 6.90 -16.53 -0.66
N ALA A 47 8.17 -16.93 -0.89
CA ALA A 47 9.01 -17.55 0.12
C ALA A 47 9.29 -16.64 1.34
N ALA A 48 9.11 -15.32 1.18
CA ALA A 48 9.28 -14.35 2.27
C ALA A 48 8.10 -14.31 3.24
N LEU A 49 6.92 -14.82 2.85
CA LEU A 49 5.73 -14.86 3.71
C LEU A 49 5.57 -16.26 4.30
N THR A 50 5.60 -16.34 5.62
CA THR A 50 5.29 -17.57 6.35
C THR A 50 3.78 -17.81 6.39
N ALA A 51 3.36 -18.98 6.89
CA ALA A 51 1.94 -19.25 7.13
C ALA A 51 1.32 -18.28 8.15
N VAL A 52 2.11 -17.88 9.16
CA VAL A 52 1.67 -16.92 10.19
C VAL A 52 1.49 -15.53 9.58
N ASP A 53 2.40 -15.09 8.71
CA ASP A 53 2.29 -13.79 8.05
C ASP A 53 1.05 -13.71 7.15
N ARG A 54 0.78 -14.79 6.39
CA ARG A 54 -0.43 -14.90 5.57
C ARG A 54 -1.70 -14.85 6.40
N GLU A 55 -1.71 -15.51 7.56
CA GLU A 55 -2.86 -15.45 8.47
C GLU A 55 -3.09 -14.02 8.98
N MET A 56 -2.03 -13.32 9.40
CA MET A 56 -2.12 -11.92 9.83
C MET A 56 -2.62 -10.99 8.71
N LEU A 57 -2.15 -11.20 7.48
CA LEU A 57 -2.61 -10.51 6.28
C LEU A 57 -4.09 -10.78 6.00
N ASN A 58 -4.52 -12.03 6.10
CA ASN A 58 -5.91 -12.40 5.93
C ASN A 58 -6.79 -11.73 7.00
N MET A 59 -6.34 -11.67 8.26
CA MET A 59 -7.07 -10.94 9.29
C MET A 59 -7.18 -9.44 8.99
N ALA A 60 -6.10 -8.79 8.53
CA ALA A 60 -6.13 -7.38 8.12
C ALA A 60 -7.11 -7.14 6.97
N PHE A 61 -7.07 -8.00 5.95
CA PHE A 61 -8.00 -8.01 4.82
C PHE A 61 -9.46 -8.11 5.27
N GLN A 62 -9.79 -9.12 6.09
CA GLN A 62 -11.17 -9.30 6.59
C GLN A 62 -11.66 -8.08 7.37
N ARG A 63 -10.80 -7.49 8.20
CA ARG A 63 -11.12 -6.28 8.97
C ARG A 63 -11.32 -5.05 8.08
N ARG A 64 -10.51 -4.87 7.03
CA ARG A 64 -10.70 -3.80 6.05
C ARG A 64 -12.03 -3.96 5.32
N CYS A 65 -12.36 -5.16 4.88
CA CYS A 65 -13.58 -5.41 4.10
C CYS A 65 -14.85 -5.33 4.94
N ARG A 66 -14.83 -5.69 6.24
CA ARG A 66 -16.00 -5.69 7.13
C ARG A 66 -17.22 -6.43 6.54
N GLY A 67 -16.98 -7.47 5.75
CA GLY A 67 -18.03 -8.24 5.06
C GLY A 67 -18.63 -7.57 3.81
N ASP A 68 -18.12 -6.41 3.37
CA ASP A 68 -18.50 -5.81 2.10
C ASP A 68 -18.09 -6.73 0.94
N LYS A 69 -19.09 -7.27 0.24
CA LYS A 69 -18.91 -8.24 -0.84
C LYS A 69 -18.08 -7.69 -2.01
N ALA A 70 -18.16 -6.39 -2.29
CA ALA A 70 -17.38 -5.77 -3.37
C ALA A 70 -15.89 -5.74 -3.01
N LEU A 71 -15.57 -5.37 -1.78
CA LEU A 71 -14.19 -5.37 -1.29
C LEU A 71 -13.62 -6.78 -1.13
N VAL A 72 -14.42 -7.72 -0.61
CA VAL A 72 -14.01 -9.13 -0.48
C VAL A 72 -13.66 -9.73 -1.83
N ARG A 73 -14.45 -9.43 -2.87
CA ARG A 73 -14.19 -9.91 -4.24
C ARG A 73 -12.88 -9.36 -4.81
N GLY A 74 -12.45 -8.18 -4.37
CA GLY A 74 -11.18 -7.57 -4.76
C GLY A 74 -9.94 -8.25 -4.14
N GLY A 75 -10.12 -9.07 -3.10
CA GLY A 75 -9.04 -9.80 -2.44
C GLY A 75 -8.13 -8.93 -1.58
N VAL A 76 -7.00 -9.51 -1.19
CA VAL A 76 -5.98 -8.87 -0.36
C VAL A 76 -5.30 -7.75 -1.17
N CYS A 77 -5.18 -6.58 -0.56
CA CYS A 77 -4.55 -5.40 -1.14
C CYS A 77 -3.24 -5.07 -0.43
N ARG A 78 -2.39 -4.27 -1.06
CA ARG A 78 -1.10 -3.86 -0.46
C ARG A 78 -1.25 -3.17 0.89
N VAL A 79 -2.32 -2.40 1.10
CA VAL A 79 -2.61 -1.77 2.41
C VAL A 79 -2.75 -2.78 3.54
N ASP A 80 -3.14 -4.03 3.25
CA ASP A 80 -3.34 -5.06 4.28
C ASP A 80 -2.00 -5.50 4.92
N PHE A 81 -0.86 -5.27 4.26
CA PHE A 81 0.48 -5.46 4.85
C PHE A 81 0.79 -4.47 5.97
N MET A 82 0.12 -3.31 5.98
CA MET A 82 0.37 -2.30 7.01
C MET A 82 -0.26 -2.71 8.36
N GLY A 83 -1.23 -3.61 8.33
CA GLY A 83 -1.90 -4.17 9.51
C GLY A 83 -2.74 -3.14 10.26
N GLU A 84 -2.90 -3.34 11.57
CA GLU A 84 -3.64 -2.41 12.43
C GLU A 84 -2.79 -1.25 12.91
N GLY A 85 -3.46 -0.16 13.31
CA GLY A 85 -2.84 1.00 13.95
C GLY A 85 -1.98 1.87 13.04
N CYS A 86 -2.01 1.63 11.73
CA CYS A 86 -1.28 2.40 10.74
C CYS A 86 -2.14 3.59 10.27
N CYS A 87 -1.76 4.82 10.61
CA CYS A 87 -2.41 6.04 10.12
C CYS A 87 -1.44 6.84 9.27
N PHE A 88 -1.91 7.63 8.31
CA PHE A 88 -0.99 8.47 7.54
C PHE A 88 -0.52 9.66 8.40
N ALA A 89 0.76 9.75 8.68
CA ALA A 89 1.37 10.85 9.44
C ALA A 89 2.10 11.87 8.53
N GLY A 90 2.44 11.48 7.30
CA GLY A 90 3.09 12.36 6.34
C GLY A 90 4.06 11.62 5.42
N ILE A 91 4.87 12.39 4.69
CA ILE A 91 5.95 11.88 3.86
C ILE A 91 7.22 12.66 4.20
N ALA A 92 8.30 11.96 4.48
CA ALA A 92 9.58 12.56 4.84
C ALA A 92 10.66 12.21 3.82
N ARG A 93 11.57 13.14 3.54
CA ARG A 93 12.71 12.89 2.66
C ARG A 93 13.83 12.21 3.45
N SER A 94 14.29 11.07 2.95
CA SER A 94 15.42 10.32 3.48
C SER A 94 16.75 10.94 3.03
N ARG A 95 17.84 10.59 3.74
CA ARG A 95 19.19 11.11 3.46
C ARG A 95 19.73 10.70 2.08
N ASP A 96 19.30 9.55 1.59
CA ASP A 96 19.65 9.00 0.27
C ASP A 96 18.83 9.62 -0.88
N GLY A 97 17.97 10.61 -0.59
CA GLY A 97 17.12 11.24 -1.58
C GLY A 97 15.83 10.49 -1.89
N THR A 98 15.58 9.34 -1.24
CA THR A 98 14.28 8.66 -1.31
C THR A 98 13.24 9.34 -0.42
N TRP A 99 11.98 8.93 -0.55
CA TRP A 99 10.87 9.42 0.28
C TRP A 99 10.29 8.27 1.07
N GLU A 100 10.03 8.50 2.34
CA GLU A 100 9.45 7.54 3.28
C GLU A 100 8.03 7.96 3.64
N LEU A 101 7.10 7.00 3.58
CA LEU A 101 5.76 7.16 4.11
C LEU A 101 5.83 7.04 5.64
N LYS A 102 5.34 8.05 6.35
CA LYS A 102 5.29 8.03 7.82
C LYS A 102 3.92 7.59 8.30
N THR A 103 3.93 6.68 9.26
CA THR A 103 2.74 6.08 9.84
C THR A 103 2.72 6.13 11.36
#